data_AF-A0A7J6NWU9-F1
#
_entry.id   AF-A0A7J6NWU9-F1
#
_cell.length_a   1.000
_cell.length_b   1.000
_cell.length_c   1.000
_cell.angle_alpha   90.00
_cell.angle_beta   90.00
_cell.angle_gamma   90.00
#
_symmetry.space_group_name_H-M   'P 1'
#
loop_
_entity.id
_entity.type
_entity.pdbx_description
1 polymer ?
#
loop_
_entity_poly.entity_id
_entity_poly.type
_entity_poly.pdbx_seq_one_letter_code
_entity_poly.pdbx_strand_id
1 'polypeptide(L)'
;MNILGYTIGEVAIIAANFTCNVALVNSVKFIQYTLHYPYPLLISAMHMIFSWLACGVYVKFNVPALREYTFSRYMKEVFPVAAMASASIGCGNMALKYIFPSFHELLQQTSPAAQVLVCVLIYHQHYNLPTYLSMIPICGGAIMCSGGEVNFNVIGVTFSIGAVLTRALKNTMQSRLMTTSFTNIELLYVLAPANLFFFLTGSFLFEGLFEPTRQLISTPNALVAVVFSALLACTYNLLAFKMLQVLSPVGAMV
;
A
#
# COMPACT_ATOMS: atom_id res chain seq x y z
N MET A 1 21.64 11.47 18.78
CA MET A 1 22.63 11.52 17.67
C MET A 1 21.84 11.69 16.39
N ASN A 2 22.10 12.75 15.62
CA ASN A 2 21.45 12.96 14.32
C ASN A 2 22.35 12.40 13.23
N ILE A 3 21.81 11.56 12.37
CA ILE A 3 22.47 11.10 11.15
C ILE A 3 21.73 11.78 10.00
N LEU A 4 22.41 12.64 9.24
CA LEU A 4 21.84 13.30 8.05
C LEU A 4 20.56 14.12 8.31
N GLY A 5 20.38 14.64 9.52
CA GLY A 5 19.18 15.42 9.92
C GLY A 5 18.03 14.58 10.48
N TYR A 6 18.15 13.26 10.51
CA TYR A 6 17.19 12.34 11.12
C TYR A 6 17.69 11.82 12.48
N THR A 7 16.75 11.59 13.39
CA THR A 7 17.02 10.91 14.66
C THR A 7 17.27 9.42 14.43
N ILE A 8 18.08 8.79 15.28
CA ILE A 8 18.33 7.33 15.24
C ILE A 8 17.01 6.52 15.22
N GLY A 9 15.97 7.01 15.91
CA GLY A 9 14.67 6.36 15.95
C GLY A 9 13.96 6.34 14.58
N GLU A 10 14.10 7.39 13.78
CA GLU A 10 13.48 7.47 12.45
C GLU A 10 14.18 6.54 11.46
N VAL A 11 15.51 6.52 11.49
CA VAL A 11 16.31 5.58 10.67
C VAL A 11 15.99 4.13 11.02
N ALA A 12 15.81 3.82 12.31
CA ALA A 12 15.41 2.49 12.75
C ALA A 12 14.00 2.10 12.24
N ILE A 13 13.05 3.04 12.21
CA ILE A 13 11.70 2.81 11.66
C ILE A 13 11.77 2.53 10.16
N ILE A 14 12.59 3.26 9.41
CA ILE A 14 12.79 3.05 7.96
C ILE A 14 13.36 1.66 7.70
N ALA A 15 14.45 1.30 8.39
CA ALA A 15 15.09 0.00 8.25
C ALA A 15 14.14 -1.15 8.64
N ALA A 16 13.37 -0.98 9.72
CA ALA A 16 12.37 -1.96 10.15
C ALA A 16 11.24 -2.11 9.13
N ASN A 17 10.75 -1.00 8.55
CA ASN A 17 9.71 -1.05 7.53
C ASN A 17 10.20 -1.78 6.28
N PHE A 18 11.39 -1.43 5.79
CA PHE A 18 12.00 -2.09 4.64
C PHE A 18 12.17 -3.60 4.86
N THR A 19 12.73 -3.99 6.00
CA THR A 19 12.93 -5.40 6.37
C THR A 19 11.60 -6.15 6.45
N CYS A 20 10.58 -5.55 7.06
CA CYS A 20 9.25 -6.12 7.18
C CYS A 20 8.56 -6.26 5.81
N ASN A 21 8.70 -5.26 4.93
CA ASN A 21 8.18 -5.31 3.57
C ASN A 21 8.79 -6.47 2.77
N VAL A 22 10.12 -6.62 2.82
CA VAL A 22 10.83 -7.71 2.15
C VAL A 22 10.36 -9.07 2.67
N ALA A 23 10.25 -9.22 3.99
CA ALA A 23 9.76 -10.45 4.63
C ALA A 23 8.30 -10.76 4.22
N LEU A 24 7.43 -9.75 4.18
CA LEU A 24 6.04 -9.88 3.78
C LEU A 24 5.92 -10.34 2.32
N VAL A 25 6.58 -9.65 1.40
CA VAL A 25 6.54 -9.98 -0.04
C VAL A 25 7.06 -11.38 -0.29
N ASN A 26 8.17 -11.78 0.36
CA ASN A 26 8.72 -13.12 0.22
C ASN A 26 7.80 -14.19 0.83
N SER A 27 7.15 -13.91 1.97
CA SER A 27 6.18 -14.83 2.59
C SER A 27 4.98 -15.05 1.67
N VAL A 28 4.46 -13.99 1.06
CA VAL A 28 3.35 -14.07 0.09
C VAL A 28 3.74 -14.87 -1.15
N LYS A 29 4.96 -14.67 -1.68
CA LYS A 29 5.49 -15.47 -2.80
C LYS A 29 5.64 -16.94 -2.41
N PHE A 30 6.16 -17.25 -1.22
CA PHE A 30 6.28 -18.61 -0.71
C PHE A 30 4.91 -19.32 -0.64
N ILE A 31 3.89 -18.63 -0.14
CA ILE A 31 2.51 -19.16 -0.09
C ILE A 31 1.99 -19.47 -1.50
N GLN A 32 2.16 -18.54 -2.44
CA GLN A 32 1.61 -18.69 -3.79
C GLN A 32 2.31 -19.77 -4.61
N TYR A 33 3.65 -19.78 -4.59
CA TYR A 33 4.44 -20.62 -5.49
C TYR A 33 4.88 -21.94 -4.86
N THR A 34 5.27 -21.93 -3.58
CA THR A 34 5.80 -23.13 -2.91
C THR A 34 4.71 -23.95 -2.23
N LEU A 35 3.72 -23.29 -1.63
CA LEU A 35 2.55 -23.97 -1.05
C LEU A 35 1.37 -24.12 -2.04
N HIS A 36 1.58 -23.73 -3.30
CA HIS A 36 0.60 -23.84 -4.38
C HIS A 36 -0.78 -23.24 -4.03
N TYR A 37 -0.80 -22.09 -3.35
CA TYR A 37 -2.02 -21.36 -2.99
C TYR A 37 -2.11 -20.03 -3.76
N PRO A 38 -2.56 -20.04 -5.03
CA PRO A 38 -2.46 -18.91 -5.95
C PRO A 38 -3.61 -17.89 -5.82
N TYR A 39 -3.93 -17.47 -4.59
CA TYR A 39 -5.07 -16.57 -4.30
C TYR A 39 -4.65 -15.28 -3.57
N PRO A 40 -3.90 -14.36 -4.23
CA PRO A 40 -3.34 -13.15 -3.62
C PRO A 40 -4.36 -12.18 -3.00
N LEU A 41 -5.56 -12.04 -3.58
CA LEU A 41 -6.59 -11.13 -3.08
C LEU A 41 -7.20 -11.68 -1.79
N LEU A 42 -7.46 -12.99 -1.73
CA LEU A 42 -7.92 -13.62 -0.50
C LEU A 42 -6.84 -13.59 0.61
N ILE A 43 -5.56 -13.79 0.28
CA ILE A 43 -4.46 -13.60 1.25
C ILE A 43 -4.50 -12.17 1.82
N SER A 44 -4.65 -11.17 0.96
CA SER A 44 -4.72 -9.76 1.37
C SER A 44 -5.97 -9.45 2.20
N ALA A 45 -7.11 -10.09 1.91
CA ALA A 45 -8.31 -10.02 2.75
C ALA A 45 -8.05 -10.57 4.15
N MET A 46 -7.36 -11.71 4.27
CA MET A 46 -6.98 -12.29 5.57
C MET A 46 -6.03 -11.37 6.35
N HIS A 47 -5.12 -10.66 5.68
CA HIS A 47 -4.28 -9.64 6.32
C HIS A 47 -5.12 -8.51 6.93
N MET A 48 -6.17 -8.06 6.23
CA MET A 48 -7.07 -7.01 6.74
C MET A 48 -7.93 -7.50 7.90
N ILE A 49 -8.43 -8.75 7.86
CA ILE A 49 -9.17 -9.36 8.97
C ILE A 49 -8.28 -9.42 10.22
N PHE A 50 -7.06 -9.95 10.08
CA PHE A 50 -6.12 -10.04 11.19
C PHE A 50 -5.78 -8.65 11.74
N SER A 51 -5.48 -7.68 10.87
CA SER A 51 -5.16 -6.31 11.27
C SER A 51 -6.33 -5.64 12.01
N TRP A 52 -7.56 -5.85 11.54
CA TRP A 52 -8.76 -5.33 12.19
C TRP A 52 -8.96 -5.93 13.58
N LEU A 53 -8.77 -7.25 13.75
CA LEU A 53 -8.85 -7.91 15.05
C LEU A 53 -7.75 -7.44 16.00
N ALA A 54 -6.49 -7.43 15.54
CA ALA A 54 -5.33 -7.03 16.34
C ALA A 54 -5.44 -5.57 16.80
N CYS A 55 -5.75 -4.65 15.89
CA CYS A 55 -5.94 -3.24 16.23
C CYS A 55 -7.22 -3.04 17.05
N GLY A 56 -8.28 -3.80 16.81
CA GLY A 56 -9.54 -3.74 17.57
C GLY A 56 -9.36 -4.13 19.04
N VAL A 57 -8.54 -5.16 19.32
CA VAL A 57 -8.13 -5.50 20.69
C VAL A 57 -7.41 -4.33 21.34
N TYR A 58 -6.41 -3.75 20.66
CA TYR A 58 -5.69 -2.60 21.21
C TYR A 58 -6.61 -1.41 21.50
N VAL A 59 -7.48 -1.04 20.55
CA VAL A 59 -8.43 0.07 20.68
C VAL A 59 -9.37 -0.16 21.85
N LYS A 60 -9.96 -1.35 21.97
CA LYS A 60 -10.92 -1.67 23.04
C LYS A 60 -10.32 -1.50 24.44
N PHE A 61 -9.04 -1.80 24.63
CA PHE A 61 -8.39 -1.76 25.94
C PHE A 61 -7.67 -0.43 26.23
N ASN A 62 -7.22 0.30 25.22
CA ASN A 62 -6.34 1.47 25.41
C ASN A 62 -6.93 2.79 24.91
N VAL A 63 -8.06 2.79 24.20
CA VAL A 63 -8.69 4.00 23.68
C VAL A 63 -10.04 4.19 24.40
N PRO A 64 -10.12 5.11 25.39
CA PRO A 64 -11.29 5.27 26.26
C PRO A 64 -12.58 5.66 25.53
N ALA A 65 -12.44 6.35 24.40
CA ALA A 65 -13.55 6.72 23.52
C ALA A 65 -13.03 6.76 22.09
N LEU A 66 -13.26 5.70 21.32
CA LEU A 66 -13.07 5.77 19.87
C LEU A 66 -14.03 6.85 19.36
N ARG A 67 -13.50 7.88 18.72
CA ARG A 67 -14.30 8.99 18.20
C ARG A 67 -15.42 8.42 17.32
N GLU A 68 -16.67 8.58 17.74
CA GLU A 68 -17.81 8.07 16.97
C GLU A 68 -17.78 8.68 15.58
N TYR A 69 -17.64 7.81 14.59
CA TYR A 69 -17.53 8.22 13.21
C TYR A 69 -18.89 8.02 12.56
N THR A 70 -19.59 9.11 12.27
CA THR A 70 -20.84 9.04 11.52
C THR A 70 -20.56 8.36 10.17
N PHE A 71 -21.47 7.48 9.73
CA PHE A 71 -21.35 6.79 8.45
C PHE A 71 -21.05 7.74 7.27
N SER A 72 -21.66 8.93 7.26
CA SER A 72 -21.40 9.97 6.27
C SER A 72 -19.93 10.42 6.22
N ARG A 73 -19.30 10.58 7.39
CA ARG A 73 -17.87 10.93 7.49
C ARG A 73 -17.00 9.76 7.05
N TYR A 74 -17.35 8.54 7.44
CA TYR A 74 -16.64 7.31 7.03
C TYR A 74 -16.59 7.19 5.50
N MET A 75 -17.73 7.38 4.84
CA MET A 75 -17.86 7.35 3.39
C MET A 75 -17.10 8.48 2.68
N LYS A 76 -16.90 9.63 3.32
CA LYS A 76 -16.19 10.78 2.73
C LYS A 76 -14.69 10.76 2.95
N GLU A 77 -14.22 10.30 4.10
CA GLU A 77 -12.80 10.37 4.48
C GLU A 77 -12.07 9.03 4.33
N VAL A 78 -12.71 7.91 4.71
CA VAL A 78 -12.04 6.60 4.83
C VAL A 78 -12.24 5.77 3.56
N PHE A 79 -13.49 5.66 3.11
CA PHE A 79 -13.85 4.83 1.96
C PHE A 79 -13.07 5.20 0.68
N PRO A 80 -12.85 6.49 0.34
CA PRO A 80 -12.10 6.85 -0.85
C PRO A 80 -10.62 6.43 -0.78
N VAL A 81 -10.02 6.40 0.41
CA VAL A 81 -8.63 5.92 0.60
C VAL A 81 -8.54 4.43 0.20
N ALA A 82 -9.48 3.62 0.69
CA ALA A 82 -9.55 2.21 0.33
C ALA A 82 -9.88 1.99 -1.16
N ALA A 83 -10.73 2.84 -1.74
CA ALA A 83 -11.04 2.82 -3.16
C ALA A 83 -9.79 3.12 -4.02
N MET A 84 -9.02 4.15 -3.67
CA MET A 84 -7.77 4.49 -4.37
C MET A 84 -6.70 3.41 -4.21
N ALA A 85 -6.63 2.76 -3.02
CA ALA A 85 -5.73 1.63 -2.81
C ALA A 85 -6.08 0.46 -3.74
N SER A 86 -7.36 0.16 -3.87
CA SER A 86 -7.86 -0.94 -4.69
C SER A 86 -7.74 -0.64 -6.18
N ALA A 87 -8.01 0.60 -6.59
CA ALA A 87 -7.78 1.08 -7.94
C ALA A 87 -6.30 0.97 -8.33
N SER A 88 -5.37 1.32 -7.43
CA SER A 88 -3.93 1.18 -7.67
C SER A 88 -3.53 -0.27 -7.94
N ILE A 89 -4.04 -1.21 -7.14
CA ILE A 89 -3.77 -2.65 -7.31
C ILE A 89 -4.39 -3.16 -8.61
N GLY A 90 -5.64 -2.80 -8.90
CA GLY A 90 -6.32 -3.19 -10.13
C GLY A 90 -5.62 -2.67 -11.39
N CYS A 91 -5.25 -1.40 -11.41
CA CYS A 91 -4.47 -0.79 -12.49
C CYS A 91 -3.10 -1.45 -12.65
N GLY A 92 -2.38 -1.72 -11.56
CA GLY A 92 -1.08 -2.41 -11.61
C GLY A 92 -1.20 -3.82 -12.21
N ASN A 93 -2.21 -4.58 -11.77
CA ASN A 93 -2.47 -5.92 -12.31
C ASN A 93 -2.89 -5.87 -13.79
N MET A 94 -3.66 -4.86 -14.21
CA MET A 94 -4.02 -4.68 -15.61
C MET A 94 -2.80 -4.29 -16.46
N ALA A 95 -1.88 -3.49 -15.93
CA ALA A 95 -0.63 -3.13 -16.60
C ALA A 95 0.20 -4.38 -16.92
N LEU A 96 0.34 -5.29 -15.94
CA LEU A 96 1.10 -6.54 -16.09
C LEU A 96 0.55 -7.49 -17.17
N LYS A 97 -0.67 -7.27 -17.69
CA LYS A 97 -1.18 -8.01 -18.85
C LYS A 97 -0.61 -7.53 -20.18
N TYR A 98 -0.07 -6.32 -20.23
CA TYR A 98 0.40 -5.66 -21.46
C TYR A 98 1.89 -5.38 -21.46
N ILE A 99 2.53 -5.27 -20.29
CA ILE A 99 3.96 -4.97 -20.14
C ILE A 99 4.67 -5.95 -19.21
N PHE A 100 5.98 -6.10 -19.37
CA PHE A 100 6.79 -6.96 -18.52
C PHE A 100 6.87 -6.44 -17.08
N PRO A 101 6.97 -7.35 -16.08
CA PRO A 101 7.08 -6.96 -14.67
C PRO A 101 8.24 -6.01 -14.37
N SER A 102 9.41 -6.22 -14.99
CA SER A 102 10.58 -5.35 -14.83
C SER A 102 10.33 -3.93 -15.34
N PHE A 103 9.64 -3.79 -16.47
CA PHE A 103 9.26 -2.49 -17.01
C PHE A 103 8.19 -1.81 -16.15
N HIS A 104 7.23 -2.57 -15.62
CA HIS A 104 6.25 -2.04 -14.65
C HIS A 104 6.92 -1.56 -13.35
N GLU A 105 7.92 -2.27 -12.83
CA GLU A 105 8.71 -1.84 -11.67
C GLU A 105 9.54 -0.58 -11.95
N LEU A 106 10.11 -0.46 -13.15
CA LEU A 106 10.78 0.75 -13.61
C LEU A 106 9.83 1.96 -13.59
N LEU A 107 8.63 1.83 -14.16
CA LEU A 107 7.63 2.90 -14.15
C LEU A 107 7.21 3.26 -12.71
N GLN A 108 7.13 2.29 -11.80
CA GLN A 108 6.84 2.55 -10.39
C GLN A 108 7.92 3.36 -9.67
N GLN A 109 9.16 3.40 -10.15
CA GLN A 109 10.21 4.28 -9.58
C GLN A 109 9.90 5.77 -9.77
N THR A 110 8.95 6.12 -10.64
CA THR A 110 8.44 7.49 -10.78
C THR A 110 7.44 7.90 -9.70
N SER A 111 7.19 7.04 -8.70
CA SER A 111 6.25 7.31 -7.60
C SER A 111 6.52 8.63 -6.87
N PRO A 112 7.76 9.02 -6.54
CA PRO A 112 8.02 10.33 -5.92
C PRO A 112 7.57 11.51 -6.81
N ALA A 113 7.74 11.40 -8.13
CA ALA A 113 7.31 12.43 -9.08
C ALA A 113 5.80 12.53 -9.17
N ALA A 114 5.10 11.41 -9.26
CA ALA A 114 3.64 11.38 -9.19
C ALA A 114 3.12 11.94 -7.87
N GLN A 115 3.80 11.65 -6.76
CA GLN A 115 3.45 12.15 -5.43
C GLN A 115 3.55 13.67 -5.35
N VAL A 116 4.65 14.26 -5.82
CA VAL A 116 4.81 15.71 -5.91
C VAL A 116 3.73 16.33 -6.80
N LEU A 117 3.48 15.74 -7.97
CA LEU A 117 2.44 16.21 -8.90
C LEU A 117 1.06 16.24 -8.25
N VAL A 118 0.66 15.15 -7.58
CA VAL A 118 -0.63 15.07 -6.87
C VAL A 118 -0.72 16.12 -5.75
N CYS A 119 0.33 16.25 -4.93
CA CYS A 119 0.33 17.22 -3.83
C CYS A 119 0.26 18.68 -4.30
N VAL A 120 0.94 19.02 -5.40
CA VAL A 120 0.95 20.38 -5.96
C VAL A 120 -0.36 20.68 -6.68
N LEU A 121 -0.83 19.80 -7.56
CA LEU A 121 -1.98 20.06 -8.43
C LEU A 121 -3.32 19.94 -7.71
N ILE A 122 -3.48 18.94 -6.84
CA ILE A 122 -4.77 18.63 -6.21
C ILE A 122 -4.87 19.25 -4.82
N TYR A 123 -3.75 19.32 -4.11
CA TYR A 123 -3.72 19.75 -2.71
C TYR A 123 -3.04 21.11 -2.51
N HIS A 124 -2.60 21.76 -3.59
CA HIS A 124 -1.98 23.09 -3.59
C HIS A 124 -0.83 23.23 -2.58
N GLN A 125 -0.03 22.18 -2.40
CA GLN A 125 1.16 22.22 -1.56
C GLN A 125 2.36 22.78 -2.32
N HIS A 126 3.25 23.45 -1.62
CA HIS A 126 4.50 23.98 -2.17
C HIS A 126 5.70 23.24 -1.60
N TYR A 127 6.64 22.87 -2.47
CA TYR A 127 7.90 22.23 -2.12
C TYR A 127 9.09 23.11 -2.46
N ASN A 128 10.25 22.79 -1.89
CA ASN A 128 11.49 23.52 -2.16
C ASN A 128 12.04 23.20 -3.56
N LEU A 129 12.82 24.12 -4.12
CA LEU A 129 13.45 23.96 -5.43
C LEU A 129 14.21 22.63 -5.61
N PRO A 130 14.99 22.12 -4.62
CA PRO A 130 15.67 20.83 -4.76
C PRO A 130 14.72 19.66 -4.99
N THR A 131 13.51 19.68 -4.40
CA THR A 131 12.49 18.64 -4.64
C THR A 131 12.09 18.62 -6.10
N TYR A 132 11.83 19.78 -6.71
CA TYR A 132 11.49 19.86 -8.13
C TYR A 132 12.65 19.44 -9.03
N LEU A 133 13.88 19.86 -8.70
CA LEU A 133 15.07 19.48 -9.46
C LEU A 133 15.31 17.96 -9.43
N SER A 134 15.04 17.29 -8.31
CA SER A 134 15.18 15.84 -8.20
C SER A 134 14.20 15.05 -9.07
N MET A 135 13.08 15.65 -9.51
CA MET A 135 12.13 14.99 -10.41
C MET A 135 12.67 14.88 -11.84
N ILE A 136 13.55 15.79 -12.26
CA ILE A 136 14.14 15.82 -13.60
C ILE A 136 14.90 14.51 -13.90
N PRO A 137 15.87 14.06 -13.07
CA PRO A 137 16.57 12.80 -13.32
C PRO A 137 15.67 11.58 -13.14
N ILE A 138 14.66 11.60 -12.26
CA ILE A 138 13.71 10.48 -12.09
C ILE A 138 12.89 10.27 -13.37
N CYS A 139 12.23 11.34 -13.84
CA CYS A 139 11.43 11.28 -15.07
C CYS A 139 12.31 11.07 -16.30
N GLY A 140 13.47 11.73 -16.36
CA GLY A 140 14.44 11.57 -17.45
C GLY A 140 14.95 10.14 -17.57
N GLY A 141 15.34 9.52 -16.46
CA GLY A 141 15.74 8.12 -16.40
C GLY A 141 14.62 7.18 -16.86
N ALA A 142 13.39 7.39 -16.40
CA ALA A 142 12.25 6.59 -16.82
C ALA A 142 11.97 6.70 -18.33
N ILE A 143 12.05 7.91 -18.91
CA ILE A 143 11.87 8.13 -20.36
C ILE A 143 12.99 7.46 -21.15
N MET A 144 14.24 7.63 -20.73
CA MET A 144 15.41 7.02 -21.39
C MET A 144 15.30 5.49 -21.40
N CYS A 145 14.96 4.88 -20.25
CA CYS A 145 14.77 3.43 -20.15
C CYS A 145 13.57 2.94 -20.97
N SER A 146 12.48 3.72 -21.03
CA SER A 146 11.30 3.37 -21.83
C SER A 146 11.57 3.37 -23.33
N GLY A 147 12.47 4.24 -23.82
CA GLY A 147 12.85 4.28 -25.23
C GLY A 147 13.61 3.04 -25.73
N GLY A 148 14.21 2.27 -24.81
CA GLY A 148 14.89 1.01 -25.11
C GLY A 148 14.09 -0.25 -24.83
N GLU A 149 12.83 -0.13 -24.39
CA GLU A 149 12.03 -1.28 -23.98
C GLU A 149 11.40 -1.99 -25.18
N VAL A 150 11.72 -3.28 -25.34
CA VAL A 150 11.22 -4.12 -26.44
C VAL A 150 9.71 -4.35 -26.33
N ASN A 151 9.18 -4.37 -25.12
CA ASN A 151 7.78 -4.68 -24.84
C ASN A 151 6.97 -3.44 -24.44
N PHE A 152 7.31 -2.31 -25.04
CA PHE A 152 6.61 -1.07 -24.81
C PHE A 152 5.17 -1.16 -25.35
N ASN A 153 4.20 -1.11 -24.44
CA ASN A 153 2.78 -1.06 -24.78
C ASN A 153 2.11 0.13 -24.08
N VAL A 154 1.56 1.07 -24.87
CA VAL A 154 0.96 2.31 -24.36
C VAL A 154 -0.19 2.05 -23.38
N ILE A 155 -1.00 1.01 -23.61
CA ILE A 155 -2.11 0.65 -22.72
C ILE A 155 -1.55 0.20 -21.36
N GLY A 156 -0.54 -0.67 -21.36
CA GLY A 156 0.12 -1.12 -20.13
C GLY A 156 0.81 0.01 -19.38
N VAL A 157 1.50 0.90 -20.10
CA VAL A 157 2.12 2.11 -19.52
C VAL A 157 1.07 3.00 -18.89
N THR A 158 -0.06 3.23 -19.55
CA THR A 158 -1.14 4.08 -19.03
C THR A 158 -1.74 3.49 -17.74
N PHE A 159 -1.99 2.18 -17.69
CA PHE A 159 -2.42 1.51 -16.47
C PHE A 159 -1.37 1.58 -15.36
N SER A 160 -0.08 1.42 -15.70
CA SER A 160 1.02 1.52 -14.72
C SER A 160 1.12 2.92 -14.12
N ILE A 161 1.08 3.97 -14.95
CA ILE A 161 1.10 5.36 -14.47
C ILE A 161 -0.18 5.67 -13.68
N GLY A 162 -1.34 5.17 -14.11
CA GLY A 162 -2.58 5.27 -13.35
C GLY A 162 -2.48 4.61 -11.96
N ALA A 163 -1.81 3.46 -11.86
CA ALA A 163 -1.55 2.78 -10.59
C ALA A 163 -0.68 3.64 -9.66
N VAL A 164 0.33 4.31 -10.21
CA VAL A 164 1.22 5.21 -9.47
C VAL A 164 0.48 6.47 -9.00
N LEU A 165 -0.35 7.09 -9.86
CA LEU A 165 -1.14 8.28 -9.51
C LEU A 165 -2.20 7.99 -8.44
N THR A 166 -2.93 6.88 -8.57
CA THR A 166 -3.92 6.45 -7.56
C THR A 166 -3.26 6.09 -6.23
N ARG A 167 -2.06 5.49 -6.26
CA ARG A 167 -1.24 5.27 -5.06
C ARG A 167 -0.84 6.57 -4.40
N ALA A 168 -0.42 7.56 -5.19
CA ALA A 168 -0.06 8.86 -4.69
C ALA A 168 -1.25 9.57 -4.02
N LEU A 169 -2.42 9.53 -4.67
CA LEU A 169 -3.68 10.01 -4.10
C LEU A 169 -4.01 9.34 -2.77
N LYS A 170 -4.00 8.00 -2.73
CA LYS A 170 -4.22 7.21 -1.50
C LYS A 170 -3.30 7.70 -0.39
N ASN A 171 -2.00 7.80 -0.66
CA ASN A 171 -1.01 8.11 0.36
C ASN A 171 -1.14 9.56 0.88
N THR A 172 -1.48 10.52 0.02
CA THR A 172 -1.79 11.90 0.45
C THR A 172 -3.04 11.96 1.32
N MET A 173 -4.13 11.30 0.89
CA MET A 173 -5.38 11.26 1.66
C MET A 173 -5.13 10.61 3.03
N GLN A 174 -4.47 9.46 3.04
CA GLN A 174 -4.15 8.73 4.25
C GLN A 174 -3.29 9.57 5.21
N SER A 175 -2.24 10.23 4.73
CA SER A 175 -1.42 11.12 5.54
C SER A 175 -2.24 12.25 6.18
N ARG A 176 -3.17 12.86 5.44
CA ARG A 176 -4.06 13.90 6.00
C ARG A 176 -4.98 13.37 7.10
N LEU A 177 -5.52 12.15 6.95
CA LEU A 177 -6.31 11.51 8.02
C LEU A 177 -5.47 11.31 9.29
N MET A 178 -4.20 10.94 9.14
CA MET A 178 -3.27 10.75 10.26
C MET A 178 -2.92 12.05 10.97
N THR A 179 -2.76 13.16 10.24
CA THR A 179 -2.43 14.45 10.84
C THR A 179 -3.60 15.07 11.60
N THR A 180 -4.84 14.80 11.16
CA THR A 180 -6.02 15.52 11.68
C THR A 180 -6.87 14.73 12.67
N SER A 181 -6.92 13.40 12.57
CA SER A 181 -8.01 12.64 13.20
C SER A 181 -7.63 11.33 13.89
N PHE A 182 -6.52 10.67 13.52
CA PHE A 182 -6.28 9.29 13.96
C PHE A 182 -4.83 9.01 14.34
N THR A 183 -4.63 8.22 15.39
CA THR A 183 -3.37 7.50 15.61
C THR A 183 -3.20 6.38 14.57
N ASN A 184 -1.98 5.86 14.41
CA ASN A 184 -1.66 4.84 13.41
C ASN A 184 -2.52 3.57 13.56
N ILE A 185 -2.76 3.17 14.82
CA ILE A 185 -3.51 1.95 15.15
C ILE A 185 -5.00 2.17 14.89
N GLU A 186 -5.55 3.32 15.29
CA GLU A 186 -6.95 3.66 15.02
C GLU A 186 -7.21 3.79 13.51
N LEU A 187 -6.28 4.39 12.77
CA LEU A 187 -6.43 4.51 11.32
C LEU A 187 -6.45 3.14 10.64
N LEU A 188 -5.55 2.22 11.05
CA LEU A 188 -5.55 0.86 10.49
C LEU A 188 -6.84 0.12 10.83
N TYR A 189 -7.34 0.26 12.06
CA TYR A 189 -8.62 -0.29 12.49
C TYR A 189 -9.79 0.24 11.65
N VAL A 190 -9.81 1.54 11.34
CA VAL A 190 -10.88 2.20 10.58
C VAL A 190 -10.80 1.89 9.07
N LEU A 191 -9.58 1.77 8.51
CA LEU A 191 -9.36 1.44 7.09
C LEU A 191 -9.57 -0.04 6.77
N ALA A 192 -9.24 -0.94 7.69
CA ALA A 192 -9.23 -2.38 7.44
C ALA A 192 -10.58 -2.93 6.91
N PRO A 193 -11.76 -2.52 7.42
CA PRO A 193 -13.05 -2.99 6.89
C PRO A 193 -13.30 -2.55 5.45
N ALA A 194 -12.95 -1.31 5.07
CA ALA A 194 -13.12 -0.84 3.71
C ALA A 194 -12.15 -1.56 2.75
N ASN A 195 -10.88 -1.73 3.14
CA ASN A 195 -9.92 -2.51 2.36
C ASN A 195 -10.37 -3.97 2.23
N LEU A 196 -10.89 -4.57 3.31
CA LEU A 196 -11.45 -5.92 3.30
C LEU A 196 -12.59 -6.04 2.30
N PHE A 197 -13.51 -5.08 2.26
CA PHE A 197 -14.60 -5.05 1.28
C PHE A 197 -14.07 -5.09 -0.16
N PHE A 198 -13.07 -4.27 -0.49
CA PHE A 198 -12.50 -4.26 -1.83
C PHE A 198 -11.71 -5.54 -2.15
N PHE A 199 -10.92 -6.07 -1.21
CA PHE A 199 -10.17 -7.31 -1.43
C PHE A 199 -11.08 -8.52 -1.58
N LEU A 200 -12.14 -8.64 -0.76
CA LEU A 200 -13.13 -9.69 -0.90
C LEU A 200 -13.93 -9.56 -2.20
N THR A 201 -14.30 -8.35 -2.58
CA THR A 201 -14.98 -8.10 -3.87
C THR A 201 -14.08 -8.49 -5.03
N GLY A 202 -12.80 -8.11 -4.98
CA GLY A 202 -11.81 -8.51 -5.98
C GLY A 202 -11.63 -10.03 -6.02
N SER A 203 -11.47 -10.67 -4.87
CA SER A 203 -11.33 -12.14 -4.78
C SER A 203 -12.57 -12.83 -5.33
N PHE A 204 -13.79 -12.36 -5.02
CA PHE A 204 -15.02 -12.88 -5.62
C PHE A 204 -15.03 -12.80 -7.14
N LEU A 205 -14.63 -11.66 -7.71
CA LEU A 205 -14.69 -11.42 -9.15
C LEU A 205 -13.59 -12.16 -9.93
N PHE A 206 -12.40 -12.34 -9.36
CA PHE A 206 -11.22 -12.84 -10.07
C PHE A 206 -10.74 -14.23 -9.62
N GLU A 207 -10.93 -14.59 -8.35
CA GLU A 207 -10.43 -15.84 -7.76
C GLU A 207 -11.56 -16.84 -7.42
N GLY A 208 -12.79 -16.34 -7.25
CA GLY A 208 -13.89 -17.06 -6.60
C GLY A 208 -13.68 -17.17 -5.08
N LEU A 209 -14.75 -17.40 -4.31
CA LEU A 209 -14.62 -17.55 -2.84
C LEU A 209 -14.57 -19.00 -2.36
N PHE A 210 -15.25 -19.91 -3.05
CA PHE A 210 -15.45 -21.26 -2.54
C PHE A 210 -14.19 -22.13 -2.64
N GLU A 211 -13.52 -22.11 -3.79
CA GLU A 211 -12.31 -22.92 -4.00
C GLU A 211 -11.13 -22.45 -3.14
N PRO A 212 -10.82 -21.15 -3.04
CA PRO A 212 -9.71 -20.69 -2.21
C PRO A 212 -9.91 -20.99 -0.71
N THR A 213 -11.12 -20.77 -0.19
CA THR A 213 -11.42 -21.05 1.22
C THR A 213 -11.33 -22.54 1.53
N ARG A 214 -11.84 -23.39 0.65
CA ARG A 214 -11.73 -24.85 0.77
C ARG A 214 -10.28 -25.30 0.78
N GLN A 215 -9.46 -24.82 -0.16
CA GLN A 215 -8.05 -25.20 -0.27
C GLN A 215 -7.23 -24.73 0.94
N LEU A 216 -7.55 -23.56 1.49
CA LEU A 216 -6.90 -23.04 2.69
C LEU A 216 -7.20 -23.91 3.93
N ILE A 217 -8.46 -24.35 4.07
CA ILE A 217 -8.87 -25.23 5.17
C ILE A 217 -8.25 -26.62 5.03
N SER A 218 -8.13 -27.14 3.81
CA SER A 218 -7.54 -28.46 3.56
C SER A 218 -6.02 -28.49 3.74
N THR A 219 -5.34 -27.33 3.74
CA THR A 219 -3.88 -27.24 3.71
C THR A 219 -3.36 -26.49 4.95
N PRO A 220 -3.10 -27.19 6.08
CA PRO A 220 -2.73 -26.53 7.35
C PRO A 220 -1.44 -25.72 7.25
N ASN A 221 -0.47 -26.16 6.43
CA ASN A 221 0.77 -25.41 6.19
C ASN A 221 0.52 -24.05 5.53
N ALA A 222 -0.42 -23.98 4.57
CA ALA A 222 -0.81 -22.74 3.92
C ALA A 222 -1.54 -21.83 4.91
N LEU A 223 -2.42 -22.36 5.76
CA LEU A 223 -3.09 -21.59 6.80
C LEU A 223 -2.09 -20.94 7.77
N VAL A 224 -1.13 -21.70 8.29
CA VAL A 224 -0.10 -21.17 9.20
C VAL A 224 0.74 -20.09 8.53
N ALA A 225 1.16 -20.32 7.27
CA ALA A 225 1.92 -19.34 6.51
C ALA A 225 1.10 -18.06 6.24
N VAL A 226 -0.20 -18.18 5.94
CA VAL A 226 -1.11 -17.04 5.76
C VAL A 226 -1.24 -16.24 7.06
N VAL A 227 -1.43 -16.89 8.20
CA VAL A 227 -1.49 -16.21 9.51
C VAL A 227 -0.17 -15.48 9.83
N PHE A 228 0.97 -16.12 9.58
CA PHE A 228 2.28 -15.48 9.74
C PHE A 228 2.44 -14.26 8.82
N SER A 229 2.05 -14.38 7.54
CA SER A 229 2.07 -13.26 6.60
C SER A 229 1.11 -12.14 7.02
N ALA A 230 -0.01 -12.46 7.68
CA ALA A 230 -0.98 -11.49 8.17
C ALA A 230 -0.42 -10.67 9.35
N LEU A 231 0.36 -11.31 10.24
CA LEU A 231 1.10 -10.62 11.29
C LEU A 231 2.14 -9.66 10.70
N LEU A 232 2.91 -10.12 9.70
CA LEU A 232 3.86 -9.26 8.98
C LEU A 232 3.15 -8.09 8.31
N ALA A 233 2.02 -8.32 7.64
CA ALA A 233 1.23 -7.28 6.98
C ALA A 233 0.70 -6.23 7.97
N CYS A 234 0.18 -6.66 9.12
CA CYS A 234 -0.25 -5.74 10.18
C CYS A 234 0.92 -4.87 10.65
N THR A 235 2.08 -5.49 10.91
CA THR A 235 3.28 -4.79 11.38
C THR A 235 3.81 -3.82 10.32
N TYR A 236 3.87 -4.25 9.06
CA TYR A 236 4.26 -3.43 7.93
C TYR A 236 3.34 -2.21 7.77
N ASN A 237 2.02 -2.39 7.84
CA ASN A 237 1.07 -1.29 7.74
C ASN A 237 1.26 -0.26 8.87
N LEU A 238 1.40 -0.72 10.11
CA LEU A 238 1.64 0.19 11.25
C LEU A 238 2.96 0.95 11.12
N LEU A 239 4.03 0.29 10.66
CA LEU A 239 5.31 0.94 10.39
C LEU A 239 5.23 1.91 9.22
N ALA A 240 4.53 1.56 8.15
CA ALA A 240 4.36 2.41 6.97
C ALA A 240 3.56 3.68 7.32
N PHE A 241 2.55 3.54 8.17
CA PHE A 241 1.77 4.65 8.71
C PHE A 241 2.67 5.55 9.56
N LYS A 242 3.49 4.96 10.43
CA LYS A 242 4.47 5.71 11.21
C LYS A 242 5.50 6.43 10.32
N MET A 243 5.96 5.80 9.24
CA MET A 243 6.83 6.46 8.26
C MET A 243 6.13 7.64 7.58
N LEU A 244 4.87 7.51 7.17
CA LEU A 244 4.10 8.61 6.58
C LEU A 244 3.95 9.81 7.52
N GLN A 245 3.88 9.59 8.83
CA GLN A 245 3.86 10.68 9.81
C GLN A 245 5.22 11.38 9.94
N VAL A 246 6.31 10.63 9.84
CA VAL A 246 7.68 11.14 10.02
C VAL A 246 8.20 11.80 8.74
N LEU A 247 8.01 11.18 7.58
CA LEU A 247 8.75 11.50 6.34
C LEU A 247 7.97 12.34 5.33
N SER A 248 6.77 12.82 5.66
CA SER A 248 5.80 13.41 4.72
C SER A 248 5.39 12.44 3.59
N PRO A 249 4.29 12.70 2.87
CA PRO A 249 3.84 11.82 1.78
C PRO A 249 4.89 11.60 0.69
N VAL A 250 5.71 12.61 0.37
CA VAL A 250 6.76 12.52 -0.67
C VAL A 250 7.95 11.70 -0.19
N GLY A 251 8.44 11.95 1.03
CA GLY A 251 9.60 11.24 1.57
C GLY A 251 9.30 9.76 1.86
N ALA A 252 8.05 9.39 2.11
CA ALA A 252 7.65 8.00 2.28
C ALA A 252 7.62 7.18 0.97
N MET A 253 7.80 7.81 -0.21
CA MET A 253 7.85 7.13 -1.51
C MET A 253 9.26 6.80 -2.00
N VAL A 254 10.27 7.30 -1.28
CA VAL A 254 11.69 7.09 -1.58
C VAL A 254 12.18 5.90 -0.76
#